data_AF-A0A2N1JH55-F1
#
_entry.id   AF-A0A2N1JH55-F1
#
_cell.length_a   1.000
_cell.length_b   1.000
_cell.length_c   1.000
_cell.angle_alpha   90.00
_cell.angle_beta   90.00
_cell.angle_gamma   90.00
#
_symmetry.space_group_name_H-M   'P 1'
#
loop_
_entity.id
_entity.type
_entity.pdbx_description
1 polymer ?
#
loop_
_entity_poly.entity_id
_entity_poly.type
_entity_poly.pdbx_seq_one_letter_code
_entity_poly.pdbx_strand_id
1 'polypeptide(L)'
;MHPAFPRNQRKEHLAFESYRLADFSVEQHVYALPSHAAQTSTAASAGYKELKARSLLRALALAPETEGVPLCAYVDQGGYVTFVEVLTPPRFTRAYRVANDAPCTLVCLDRTSWLVCDGASIHNVHRAPSGEVERKWIHFIPELKATDPLAWSVLNAAVRDGALHILVQRPFRTTQVAPAHAGLGASGVEGSCGKQSHTLFQVALLHSTPEALHTIWHVVGEEPVRIADLQTTTRLGAETPFADEMPLRPRILRSIDDSPDVPYSWTQTDDTVTVAFALPPTIAKQAICVHFSHKGLSVQLTRTDERATDAGSDKLGIAAVLCTDAFQSRALWGEINVAESVWTWEHTQTRTTGLLLLHMAKAHASTRWPYVFVGGIGDDVAETMDAAQLDTAQQGLEKYTSEVQPPSISSVLRDELEEEDALVGATLSFTYVALDGTVSYTKCEPVTLLAICARSTPNVQRVLIKHGVDGLVFCAPNEPKGAWTHTETVSAIGAMRILST
;
A
#
# COMPACT_ATOMS: atom_id res chain seq x y z
N MET A 1 -48.13 22.17 43.65
CA MET A 1 -48.45 23.07 42.53
C MET A 1 -47.25 24.00 42.32
N HIS A 2 -46.57 23.85 41.17
CA HIS A 2 -45.69 24.82 40.46
C HIS A 2 -44.55 25.58 41.21
N PRO A 3 -43.47 26.03 40.53
CA PRO A 3 -42.57 25.30 39.63
C PRO A 3 -41.07 25.74 39.70
N ALA A 4 -40.28 25.12 38.81
CA ALA A 4 -39.17 25.70 38.03
C ALA A 4 -37.76 25.84 38.65
N PHE A 5 -36.87 24.93 38.20
CA PHE A 5 -35.49 25.27 37.82
C PHE A 5 -35.53 26.24 36.62
N PRO A 6 -34.63 27.25 36.54
CA PRO A 6 -33.33 27.00 35.90
C PRO A 6 -32.17 27.86 36.43
N ARG A 7 -30.92 27.37 36.30
CA ARG A 7 -29.78 28.26 36.02
C ARG A 7 -28.61 27.50 35.43
N ASN A 8 -28.44 27.72 34.13
CA ASN A 8 -27.31 27.39 33.30
C ASN A 8 -26.14 28.31 33.73
N GLN A 9 -25.09 27.78 34.35
CA GLN A 9 -23.84 28.52 34.60
C GLN A 9 -22.78 28.06 33.59
N ARG A 10 -22.77 28.70 32.41
CA ARG A 10 -21.55 28.80 31.62
C ARG A 10 -20.66 29.84 32.31
N LYS A 11 -19.64 29.37 33.04
CA LYS A 11 -18.50 30.23 33.39
C LYS A 11 -17.56 30.26 32.20
N GLU A 12 -17.41 31.46 31.66
CA GLU A 12 -16.48 31.85 30.62
C GLU A 12 -15.05 31.68 31.16
N HIS A 13 -14.35 30.66 30.68
CA HIS A 13 -12.89 30.53 30.86
C HIS A 13 -12.23 31.11 29.60
N LEU A 14 -11.78 32.36 29.69
CA LEU A 14 -11.12 33.15 28.62
C LEU A 14 -9.73 32.64 28.20
N ALA A 15 -9.28 31.48 28.69
CA ALA A 15 -7.98 30.90 28.35
C ALA A 15 -8.06 29.73 27.33
N PHE A 16 -9.26 29.39 26.86
CA PHE A 16 -9.52 28.28 25.91
C PHE A 16 -10.17 28.76 24.60
N GLU A 17 -9.86 30.00 24.17
CA GLU A 17 -10.42 30.63 22.96
C GLU A 17 -9.78 30.18 21.63
N SER A 18 -8.82 29.25 21.64
CA SER A 18 -8.17 28.75 20.41
C SER A 18 -9.06 27.86 19.52
N TYR A 19 -10.31 27.58 19.90
CA TYR A 19 -11.20 26.68 19.15
C TYR A 19 -12.41 27.36 18.51
N ARG A 20 -12.38 28.69 18.33
CA ARG A 20 -13.42 29.38 17.55
C ARG A 20 -13.10 29.25 16.05
N LEU A 21 -13.21 28.03 15.53
CA LEU A 21 -13.16 27.74 14.10
C LEU A 21 -14.41 28.33 13.45
N ALA A 22 -14.28 29.59 13.01
CA ALA A 22 -15.19 30.40 12.18
C ALA A 22 -16.69 30.44 12.58
N ASP A 23 -17.29 31.64 12.55
CA ASP A 23 -18.72 31.84 12.81
C ASP A 23 -19.62 31.34 11.64
N PHE A 24 -19.38 30.13 11.13
CA PHE A 24 -20.26 29.49 10.17
C PHE A 24 -21.30 28.66 10.91
N SER A 25 -22.57 29.03 10.74
CA SER A 25 -23.71 28.20 11.09
C SER A 25 -23.72 26.96 10.18
N VAL A 26 -23.06 25.88 10.60
CA VAL A 26 -23.16 24.59 9.91
C VAL A 26 -24.53 23.99 10.22
N GLU A 27 -25.46 24.10 9.28
CA GLU A 27 -26.71 23.35 9.34
C GLU A 27 -26.46 21.90 8.94
N GLN A 28 -26.37 21.02 9.93
CA GLN A 28 -26.27 19.58 9.69
C GLN A 28 -27.67 19.03 9.38
N HIS A 29 -27.88 18.61 8.14
CA HIS A 29 -29.08 17.91 7.73
C HIS A 29 -28.82 16.41 7.68
N VAL A 30 -29.46 15.63 8.55
CA VAL A 30 -29.33 14.17 8.59
C VAL A 30 -30.54 13.54 7.91
N TYR A 31 -30.31 12.99 6.73
CA TYR A 31 -31.31 12.21 6.01
C TYR A 31 -30.97 10.74 6.12
N ALA A 32 -31.86 9.96 6.75
CA ALA A 32 -31.74 8.52 6.71
C ALA A 32 -31.84 8.07 5.25
N LEU A 33 -30.78 7.44 4.74
CA LEU A 33 -30.92 6.73 3.47
C LEU A 33 -32.02 5.68 3.64
N PRO A 34 -32.81 5.41 2.59
CA PRO A 34 -33.84 4.39 2.68
C PRO A 34 -33.23 3.06 3.13
N SER A 35 -34.01 2.20 3.80
CA SER A 35 -33.57 0.86 4.24
C SER A 35 -32.98 0.01 3.11
N HIS A 36 -33.28 0.41 1.86
CA HIS A 36 -32.77 -0.18 0.65
C HIS A 36 -31.40 0.34 0.15
N ALA A 37 -30.70 1.22 0.88
CA ALA A 37 -29.42 1.77 0.42
C ALA A 37 -28.17 1.00 0.91
N ALA A 38 -28.33 0.02 1.81
CA ALA A 38 -27.20 -0.48 2.61
C ALA A 38 -27.19 -2.00 2.85
N GLN A 39 -27.36 -2.82 1.81
CA GLN A 39 -26.97 -4.23 1.91
C GLN A 39 -25.84 -4.52 0.93
N THR A 40 -24.61 -4.39 1.41
CA THR A 40 -23.47 -5.05 0.77
C THR A 40 -23.66 -6.56 0.93
N SER A 41 -23.55 -7.30 -0.18
CA SER A 41 -23.79 -8.74 -0.22
C SER A 41 -23.02 -9.49 0.87
N THR A 42 -23.63 -10.59 1.34
CA THR A 42 -23.21 -11.45 2.46
C THR A 42 -21.69 -11.49 2.67
N ALA A 43 -21.24 -10.92 3.79
CA ALA A 43 -19.84 -10.88 4.22
C ALA A 43 -19.22 -12.27 4.54
N ALA A 44 -20.02 -13.35 4.48
CA ALA A 44 -19.70 -14.65 5.06
C ALA A 44 -18.48 -15.36 4.44
N SER A 45 -17.97 -14.92 3.28
CA SER A 45 -16.78 -15.50 2.65
C SER A 45 -15.64 -14.51 2.40
N ALA A 46 -15.79 -13.24 2.79
CA ALA A 46 -14.81 -12.21 2.48
C ALA A 46 -13.65 -12.20 3.47
N GLY A 47 -12.42 -12.23 2.97
CA GLY A 47 -11.23 -12.04 3.81
C GLY A 47 -11.13 -10.61 4.37
N TYR A 48 -10.34 -10.40 5.43
CA TYR A 48 -10.15 -9.07 6.04
C TYR A 48 -9.79 -7.99 5.03
N LYS A 49 -8.85 -8.27 4.11
CA LYS A 49 -8.44 -7.34 3.06
C LYS A 49 -9.58 -7.00 2.09
N GLU A 50 -10.45 -7.95 1.77
CA GLU A 50 -11.61 -7.73 0.90
C GLU A 50 -12.66 -6.86 1.58
N LEU A 51 -12.90 -7.08 2.88
CA LEU A 51 -13.77 -6.23 3.70
C LEU A 51 -13.21 -4.81 3.80
N LYS A 52 -11.90 -4.68 4.03
CA LYS A 52 -11.20 -3.39 4.01
C LYS A 52 -11.37 -2.68 2.67
N ALA A 53 -11.13 -3.35 1.55
CA ALA A 53 -11.35 -2.78 0.23
C ALA A 53 -12.79 -2.34 0.02
N ARG A 54 -13.78 -3.15 0.42
CA ARG A 54 -15.21 -2.80 0.36
C ARG A 54 -15.56 -1.57 1.19
N SER A 55 -14.97 -1.42 2.38
CA SER A 55 -15.17 -0.24 3.24
C SER A 55 -14.63 1.05 2.62
N LEU A 56 -13.65 0.95 1.72
CA LEU A 56 -13.09 2.08 0.97
C LEU A 56 -13.94 2.44 -0.27
N LEU A 57 -14.85 1.56 -0.69
CA LEU A 57 -15.74 1.84 -1.81
C LEU A 57 -16.77 2.89 -1.41
N ARG A 58 -16.89 3.91 -2.26
CA ARG A 58 -17.87 4.98 -2.05
C ARG A 58 -19.24 4.51 -2.49
N ALA A 59 -20.13 4.29 -1.53
CA ALA A 59 -21.54 4.05 -1.82
C ALA A 59 -22.20 5.28 -2.44
N LEU A 60 -21.70 6.49 -2.12
CA LEU A 60 -22.22 7.77 -2.58
C LEU A 60 -21.15 8.52 -3.40
N ALA A 61 -21.49 8.89 -4.64
CA ALA A 61 -20.67 9.79 -5.45
C ALA A 61 -21.29 11.20 -5.45
N LEU A 62 -20.46 12.21 -5.19
CA LEU A 62 -20.86 13.62 -5.19
C LEU A 62 -20.56 14.22 -6.57
N ALA A 63 -21.49 15.02 -7.07
CA ALA A 63 -21.23 15.85 -8.24
C ALA A 63 -20.32 17.02 -7.86
N PRO A 64 -19.46 17.50 -8.78
CA PRO A 64 -18.65 18.68 -8.55
C PRO A 64 -19.52 19.88 -8.15
N GLU A 65 -19.11 20.58 -7.09
CA GLU A 65 -19.74 21.84 -6.70
C GLU A 65 -19.65 22.84 -7.86
N THR A 66 -20.80 23.12 -8.45
CA THR A 66 -21.00 24.12 -9.51
C THR A 66 -22.29 24.86 -9.17
N GLU A 67 -22.53 26.04 -9.75
CA GLU A 67 -23.74 26.83 -9.49
C GLU A 67 -25.01 25.96 -9.61
N GLY A 68 -25.81 25.86 -8.55
CA GLY A 68 -27.05 25.07 -8.53
C GLY A 68 -27.15 24.11 -7.33
N VAL A 69 -28.21 23.30 -7.34
CA VAL A 69 -28.56 22.38 -6.24
C VAL A 69 -27.53 21.26 -6.10
N PRO A 70 -26.93 21.03 -4.91
CA PRO A 70 -25.98 19.94 -4.72
C PRO A 70 -26.60 18.61 -5.15
N LEU A 71 -25.85 17.84 -5.92
CA LEU A 71 -26.30 16.60 -6.53
C LEU A 71 -25.36 15.48 -6.14
N CYS A 72 -25.91 14.37 -5.68
CA CYS A 72 -25.15 13.14 -5.48
C CYS A 72 -25.94 11.95 -6.04
N ALA A 73 -25.28 10.80 -6.14
CA ALA A 73 -25.93 9.58 -6.56
C ALA A 73 -25.34 8.37 -5.84
N TYR A 74 -26.15 7.33 -5.69
CA TYR A 74 -25.78 6.02 -5.16
C TYR A 74 -26.49 4.92 -5.92
N VAL A 75 -26.08 3.67 -5.74
CA VAL A 75 -26.80 2.51 -6.27
C VAL A 75 -27.60 1.87 -5.14
N ASP A 76 -28.92 1.76 -5.30
CA ASP A 76 -29.79 1.14 -4.30
C ASP A 76 -29.81 -0.40 -4.38
N GLN A 77 -30.45 -1.06 -3.41
CA GLN A 77 -30.59 -2.52 -3.34
C GLN A 77 -31.33 -3.14 -4.53
N GLY A 78 -32.13 -2.35 -5.27
CA GLY A 78 -32.75 -2.80 -6.51
C GLY A 78 -31.81 -2.75 -7.72
N GLY A 79 -30.57 -2.31 -7.51
CA GLY A 79 -29.58 -2.01 -8.55
C GLY A 79 -29.85 -0.69 -9.25
N TYR A 80 -30.71 0.20 -8.72
CA TYR A 80 -30.99 1.48 -9.36
C TYR A 80 -29.99 2.56 -8.94
N VAL A 81 -29.36 3.19 -9.93
CA VAL A 81 -28.70 4.49 -9.76
C VAL A 81 -29.77 5.50 -9.38
N THR A 82 -29.67 6.01 -8.16
CA THR A 82 -30.59 6.97 -7.56
C THR A 82 -29.86 8.28 -7.36
N PHE A 83 -30.35 9.32 -8.04
CA PHE A 83 -29.88 10.68 -7.88
C PHE A 83 -30.58 11.34 -6.69
N VAL A 84 -29.82 12.11 -5.91
CA VAL A 84 -30.30 12.87 -4.76
C VAL A 84 -29.96 14.33 -4.99
N GLU A 85 -30.99 15.14 -5.19
CA GLU A 85 -30.89 16.59 -5.16
C GLU A 85 -31.04 17.03 -3.69
N VAL A 86 -29.99 17.63 -3.12
CA VAL A 86 -29.94 18.04 -1.71
C VAL A 86 -30.71 19.35 -1.53
N LEU A 87 -32.03 19.24 -1.64
CA LEU A 87 -33.03 20.26 -1.35
C LEU A 87 -33.59 20.06 0.07
N THR A 88 -34.44 20.98 0.50
CA THR A 88 -35.22 20.83 1.74
C THR A 88 -36.71 20.80 1.37
N PRO A 89 -37.35 19.61 1.27
CA PRO A 89 -36.81 18.25 1.49
C PRO A 89 -35.99 17.72 0.28
N PRO A 90 -35.11 16.71 0.50
CA PRO A 90 -34.29 16.15 -0.57
C PRO A 90 -35.15 15.39 -1.57
N ARG A 91 -34.79 15.47 -2.86
CA ARG A 91 -35.51 14.80 -3.94
C ARG A 91 -34.71 13.62 -4.46
N PHE A 92 -35.33 12.44 -4.44
CA PHE A 92 -34.75 11.19 -4.91
C PHE A 92 -35.32 10.82 -6.28
N THR A 93 -34.45 10.51 -7.24
CA THR A 93 -34.86 10.09 -8.59
C THR A 93 -34.15 8.80 -8.96
N ARG A 94 -34.90 7.69 -9.01
CA ARG A 94 -34.42 6.43 -9.58
C ARG A 94 -34.38 6.55 -11.08
N ALA A 95 -33.21 6.29 -11.65
CA ALA A 95 -32.95 6.62 -13.03
C ALA A 95 -32.60 5.41 -13.89
N TYR A 96 -31.64 4.60 -13.43
CA TYR A 96 -31.04 3.57 -14.27
C TYR A 96 -30.79 2.30 -13.47
N ARG A 97 -31.27 1.15 -13.95
CA ARG A 97 -31.04 -0.15 -13.30
C ARG A 97 -29.79 -0.82 -13.85
N VAL A 98 -28.85 -1.11 -12.97
CA VAL A 98 -27.67 -1.91 -13.22
C VAL A 98 -28.06 -3.39 -13.15
N ALA A 99 -27.56 -4.20 -14.08
CA ALA A 99 -28.11 -5.54 -14.33
C ALA A 99 -27.62 -6.63 -13.35
N ASN A 100 -26.66 -6.32 -12.48
CA ASN A 100 -25.90 -7.33 -11.74
C ASN A 100 -26.10 -7.21 -10.22
N ASP A 101 -26.09 -8.36 -9.54
CA ASP A 101 -26.17 -8.46 -8.07
C ASP A 101 -24.83 -8.17 -7.38
N ALA A 102 -23.78 -7.90 -8.16
CA ALA A 102 -22.46 -7.54 -7.66
C ALA A 102 -22.46 -6.14 -7.00
N PRO A 103 -21.56 -5.91 -6.02
CA PRO A 103 -21.41 -4.59 -5.42
C PRO A 103 -21.04 -3.56 -6.48
N CYS A 104 -21.93 -2.60 -6.68
CA CYS A 104 -21.73 -1.54 -7.66
C CYS A 104 -20.90 -0.41 -7.07
N THR A 105 -20.14 0.26 -7.94
CA THR A 105 -19.40 1.48 -7.59
C THR A 105 -19.71 2.59 -8.57
N LEU A 106 -19.63 3.82 -8.10
CA LEU A 106 -20.09 4.99 -8.85
C LEU A 106 -19.03 6.09 -8.78
N VAL A 107 -18.76 6.74 -9.92
CA VAL A 107 -17.94 7.95 -10.01
C VAL A 107 -18.66 8.99 -10.84
N CYS A 108 -18.67 10.24 -10.37
CA CYS A 108 -19.17 11.38 -11.12
C CYS A 108 -18.04 11.93 -12.01
N LEU A 109 -18.28 12.08 -13.31
CA LEU A 109 -17.37 12.80 -14.21
C LEU A 109 -17.70 14.29 -14.20
N ASP A 110 -18.99 14.60 -14.32
CA ASP A 110 -19.58 15.93 -14.28
C ASP A 110 -21.04 15.82 -13.82
N ARG A 111 -21.76 16.94 -13.65
CA ARG A 111 -23.15 16.91 -13.17
C ARG A 111 -24.09 16.03 -14.00
N THR A 112 -23.80 15.88 -15.28
CA THR A 112 -24.61 15.14 -16.25
C THR A 112 -24.06 13.75 -16.53
N SER A 113 -22.77 13.47 -16.33
CA SER A 113 -22.14 12.22 -16.74
C SER A 113 -21.61 11.44 -15.54
N TRP A 114 -22.06 10.19 -15.40
CA TRP A 114 -21.77 9.32 -14.28
C TRP A 114 -21.32 7.95 -14.78
N LEU A 115 -20.32 7.37 -14.14
CA LEU A 115 -19.85 6.02 -14.43
C LEU A 115 -20.26 5.08 -13.31
N VAL A 116 -20.95 4.02 -13.68
CA VAL A 116 -21.32 2.93 -12.77
C VAL A 116 -20.54 1.69 -13.17
N CYS A 117 -19.89 1.03 -12.23
CA CYS A 117 -19.28 -0.28 -12.46
C CYS A 117 -20.08 -1.34 -11.70
N ASP A 118 -20.49 -2.38 -12.41
CA ASP A 118 -21.31 -3.49 -11.89
C ASP A 118 -20.50 -4.76 -11.63
N GLY A 119 -19.18 -4.61 -11.49
CA GLY A 119 -18.24 -5.71 -11.29
C GLY A 119 -17.66 -6.29 -12.57
N ALA A 120 -18.42 -6.34 -13.67
CA ALA A 120 -17.97 -6.93 -14.94
C ALA A 120 -17.93 -5.91 -16.09
N SER A 121 -18.72 -4.85 -15.98
CA SER A 121 -18.90 -3.84 -17.01
C SER A 121 -18.96 -2.44 -16.41
N ILE A 122 -18.78 -1.45 -17.28
CA ILE A 122 -18.87 -0.03 -16.97
C ILE A 122 -19.99 0.58 -17.79
N HIS A 123 -20.89 1.29 -17.11
CA HIS A 123 -22.06 1.95 -17.66
C HIS A 123 -21.83 3.46 -17.61
N ASN A 124 -21.95 4.13 -18.74
CA ASN A 124 -22.00 5.58 -18.78
C ASN A 124 -23.46 6.04 -18.75
N VAL A 125 -23.83 6.65 -17.63
CA VAL A 125 -25.17 7.13 -17.33
C VAL A 125 -25.17 8.65 -17.49
N HIS A 126 -25.94 9.13 -18.46
CA HIS A 126 -26.09 10.55 -18.74
C HIS A 126 -27.43 11.05 -18.20
N ARG A 127 -27.40 12.08 -17.36
CA ARG A 127 -28.58 12.77 -16.82
C ARG A 127 -28.79 14.07 -17.57
N ALA A 128 -29.88 14.11 -18.33
CA ALA A 128 -30.32 15.33 -19.01
C ALA A 128 -30.76 16.40 -17.98
N PRO A 129 -30.76 17.69 -18.35
CA PRO A 129 -31.27 18.76 -17.49
C PRO A 129 -32.72 18.59 -17.05
N SER A 130 -33.54 17.89 -17.84
CA SER A 130 -34.93 17.53 -17.50
C SER A 130 -35.03 16.54 -16.32
N GLY A 131 -33.91 15.91 -15.94
CA GLY A 131 -33.86 14.82 -14.98
C GLY A 131 -34.08 13.44 -15.62
N GLU A 132 -34.40 13.39 -16.91
CA GLU A 132 -34.39 12.13 -17.66
C GLU A 132 -32.97 11.59 -17.75
N VAL A 133 -32.85 10.26 -17.65
CA VAL A 133 -31.55 9.60 -17.66
C VAL A 133 -31.48 8.67 -18.84
N GLU A 134 -30.49 8.94 -19.68
CA GLU A 134 -30.17 8.15 -20.85
C GLU A 134 -28.89 7.37 -20.60
N ARG A 135 -28.91 6.10 -20.98
CA ARG A 135 -27.71 5.26 -20.99
C ARG A 135 -26.97 5.53 -22.29
N LYS A 136 -25.74 6.03 -22.19
CA LYS A 136 -24.93 6.32 -23.38
C LYS A 136 -24.27 5.07 -23.96
N TRP A 137 -23.68 4.23 -23.11
CA TRP A 137 -23.02 2.98 -23.52
C TRP A 137 -22.78 2.03 -22.34
N ILE A 138 -22.50 0.75 -22.66
CA ILE A 138 -21.89 -0.23 -21.73
C ILE A 138 -20.70 -0.85 -22.42
N HIS A 139 -19.60 -0.97 -21.70
CA HIS A 139 -18.45 -1.76 -22.13
C HIS A 139 -18.06 -2.77 -21.05
N PHE A 140 -17.68 -3.96 -21.49
CA PHE A 140 -17.13 -4.98 -20.61
C PHE A 140 -15.68 -4.65 -20.26
N ILE A 141 -15.30 -4.87 -19.00
CA ILE A 141 -13.93 -4.66 -18.55
C ILE A 141 -13.08 -5.82 -19.10
N PRO A 142 -11.95 -5.54 -19.77
CA PRO A 142 -11.06 -6.58 -20.28
C PRO A 142 -10.64 -7.54 -19.16
N GLU A 143 -10.72 -8.84 -19.42
CA GLU A 143 -10.34 -9.84 -18.44
C GLU A 143 -8.82 -9.91 -18.31
N LEU A 144 -8.30 -9.54 -17.13
CA LEU A 144 -6.91 -9.76 -16.79
C LEU A 144 -6.73 -11.17 -16.21
N LYS A 145 -5.60 -11.81 -16.49
CA LYS A 145 -5.27 -13.13 -15.95
C LYS A 145 -5.24 -13.07 -14.42
N ALA A 146 -6.19 -13.74 -13.78
CA ALA A 146 -6.26 -13.87 -12.33
C ALA A 146 -6.94 -15.20 -11.96
N THR A 147 -6.45 -15.83 -10.91
CA THR A 147 -7.16 -16.95 -10.27
C THR A 147 -8.25 -16.37 -9.37
N ASP A 148 -9.49 -16.82 -9.56
CA ASP A 148 -10.64 -16.41 -8.74
C ASP A 148 -10.79 -14.87 -8.59
N PRO A 149 -10.95 -14.14 -9.71
CA PRO A 149 -11.11 -12.69 -9.66
C PRO A 149 -12.45 -12.31 -9.04
N LEU A 150 -12.41 -11.36 -8.10
CA LEU A 150 -13.62 -10.72 -7.60
C LEU A 150 -14.04 -9.56 -8.51
N ALA A 151 -15.23 -9.02 -8.25
CA ALA A 151 -15.83 -7.93 -9.01
C ALA A 151 -14.91 -6.68 -9.06
N TRP A 152 -14.85 -6.05 -10.23
CA TRP A 152 -14.22 -4.75 -10.41
C TRP A 152 -14.99 -3.63 -9.70
N SER A 153 -14.23 -2.62 -9.29
CA SER A 153 -14.72 -1.38 -8.69
C SER A 153 -14.08 -0.20 -9.39
N VAL A 154 -14.84 0.85 -9.69
CA VAL A 154 -14.30 2.11 -10.23
C VAL A 154 -13.79 2.97 -9.08
N LEU A 155 -12.52 3.37 -9.15
CA LEU A 155 -11.83 4.19 -8.14
C LEU A 155 -11.83 5.67 -8.49
N ASN A 156 -11.67 5.97 -9.77
CA ASN A 156 -11.64 7.33 -10.31
C ASN A 156 -11.86 7.29 -11.82
N ALA A 157 -12.23 8.43 -12.41
CA ALA A 157 -12.27 8.59 -13.86
C ALA A 157 -12.07 10.06 -14.23
N ALA A 158 -11.45 10.29 -15.40
CA ALA A 158 -11.17 11.63 -15.90
C ALA A 158 -11.20 11.64 -17.43
N VAL A 159 -11.63 12.76 -18.02
CA VAL A 159 -11.51 13.00 -19.46
C VAL A 159 -10.19 13.71 -19.72
N ARG A 160 -9.36 13.17 -20.61
CA ARG A 160 -8.08 13.75 -21.05
C ARG A 160 -7.97 13.67 -22.55
N ASP A 161 -7.61 14.77 -23.18
CA ASP A 161 -7.46 14.86 -24.64
C ASP A 161 -8.70 14.35 -25.39
N GLY A 162 -9.89 14.60 -24.83
CA GLY A 162 -11.17 14.13 -25.35
C GLY A 162 -11.49 12.64 -25.11
N ALA A 163 -10.56 11.88 -24.53
CA ALA A 163 -10.73 10.46 -24.22
C ALA A 163 -11.01 10.23 -22.73
N LEU A 164 -11.93 9.31 -22.43
CA LEU A 164 -12.27 8.95 -21.07
C LEU A 164 -11.30 7.88 -20.54
N HIS A 165 -10.63 8.21 -19.44
CA HIS A 165 -9.74 7.34 -18.71
C HIS A 165 -10.39 6.90 -17.40
N ILE A 166 -10.40 5.60 -17.12
CA ILE A 166 -11.14 5.01 -16.01
C ILE A 166 -10.19 4.14 -15.20
N LEU A 167 -10.04 4.45 -13.92
CA LEU A 167 -9.23 3.67 -13.00
C LEU A 167 -10.12 2.69 -12.25
N VAL A 168 -9.79 1.41 -12.39
CA VAL A 168 -10.53 0.32 -11.76
C VAL A 168 -9.62 -0.50 -10.84
N GLN A 169 -10.22 -1.13 -9.84
CA GLN A 169 -9.55 -2.08 -8.94
C GLN A 169 -10.42 -3.31 -8.71
N ARG A 170 -9.81 -4.49 -8.56
CA ARG A 170 -10.46 -5.66 -7.98
C ARG A 170 -9.53 -6.43 -7.05
N PRO A 171 -10.06 -7.06 -5.99
CA PRO A 171 -9.31 -8.09 -5.28
C PRO A 171 -9.27 -9.40 -6.09
N PHE A 172 -8.21 -10.18 -5.90
CA PHE A 172 -8.13 -11.56 -6.37
C PHE A 172 -7.34 -12.41 -5.38
N ARG A 173 -7.61 -13.72 -5.37
CA ARG A 173 -6.97 -14.67 -4.45
C ARG A 173 -5.88 -15.44 -5.19
N THR A 174 -4.68 -15.44 -4.63
CA THR A 174 -3.61 -16.33 -5.06
C THR A 174 -3.43 -17.43 -4.02
N THR A 175 -3.41 -18.68 -4.47
CA THR A 175 -3.05 -19.82 -3.62
C THR A 175 -1.57 -20.10 -3.84
N GLN A 176 -0.76 -19.77 -2.86
CA GLN A 176 0.63 -20.17 -2.91
C GLN A 176 0.72 -21.62 -2.43
N VAL A 177 1.21 -22.51 -3.29
CA VAL A 177 1.62 -23.83 -2.85
C VAL A 177 2.92 -23.64 -2.10
N ALA A 178 2.88 -23.80 -0.77
CA ALA A 178 4.09 -23.81 0.03
C ALA A 178 5.07 -24.82 -0.60
N PRO A 179 6.34 -24.44 -0.83
CA PRO A 179 7.31 -25.39 -1.37
C PRO A 179 7.33 -26.59 -0.44
N ALA A 180 7.01 -27.78 -0.97
CA ALA A 180 7.09 -29.00 -0.19
C ALA A 180 8.53 -29.10 0.30
N HIS A 181 8.75 -28.84 1.59
CA HIS A 181 10.05 -29.02 2.20
C HIS A 181 10.40 -30.49 2.01
N ALA A 182 11.30 -30.77 1.07
CA ALA A 182 11.88 -32.08 0.86
C ALA A 182 12.86 -32.39 2.00
N GLY A 183 12.34 -32.44 3.22
CA GLY A 183 13.03 -32.97 4.37
C GLY A 183 13.04 -34.49 4.26
N LEU A 184 14.22 -35.05 4.01
CA LEU A 184 14.47 -36.47 4.11
C LEU A 184 14.14 -36.94 5.53
N GLY A 185 13.22 -37.90 5.63
CA GLY A 185 13.20 -38.84 6.75
C GLY A 185 11.88 -38.94 7.51
N ALA A 186 11.29 -40.13 7.40
CA ALA A 186 10.45 -40.80 8.39
C ALA A 186 8.95 -40.39 8.51
N SER A 187 8.14 -41.20 7.82
CA SER A 187 6.96 -41.91 8.36
C SER A 187 5.69 -41.12 8.73
N GLY A 188 4.78 -41.03 7.76
CA GLY A 188 3.47 -41.70 7.92
C GLY A 188 2.30 -40.93 8.51
N VAL A 189 2.32 -39.59 8.51
CA VAL A 189 1.11 -38.80 8.81
C VAL A 189 0.82 -37.90 7.61
N GLU A 190 -0.28 -38.16 6.90
CA GLU A 190 -0.83 -37.27 5.88
C GLU A 190 -1.31 -35.97 6.54
N GLY A 191 -0.37 -35.11 6.91
CA GLY A 191 -0.65 -33.76 7.38
C GLY A 191 -1.16 -32.94 6.20
N SER A 192 -2.40 -32.46 6.31
CA SER A 192 -2.96 -31.45 5.41
C SER A 192 -1.96 -30.31 5.25
N CYS A 193 -1.30 -30.24 4.10
CA CYS A 193 -0.47 -29.10 3.74
C CYS A 193 -1.41 -27.91 3.55
N GLY A 194 -1.51 -27.06 4.58
CA GLY A 194 -2.40 -25.91 4.60
C GLY A 194 -2.08 -24.96 3.46
N LYS A 195 -2.95 -24.90 2.44
CA LYS A 195 -2.84 -23.90 1.38
C LYS A 195 -3.14 -22.53 1.99
N GLN A 196 -2.14 -21.67 2.09
CA GLN A 196 -2.36 -20.28 2.47
C GLN A 196 -2.86 -19.50 1.24
N SER A 197 -4.05 -18.93 1.36
CA SER A 197 -4.60 -18.01 0.36
C SER A 197 -4.22 -16.58 0.70
N HIS A 198 -3.61 -15.87 -0.24
CA HIS A 198 -3.33 -14.44 -0.10
C HIS A 198 -4.27 -13.63 -1.00
N THR A 199 -4.84 -12.55 -0.48
CA THR A 199 -5.60 -11.57 -1.28
C THR A 199 -4.65 -10.48 -1.76
N LEU A 200 -4.67 -10.24 -3.07
CA LEU A 200 -3.96 -9.16 -3.75
C LEU A 200 -4.97 -8.26 -4.47
N PHE A 201 -4.54 -7.08 -4.90
CA PHE A 201 -5.35 -6.10 -5.59
C PHE A 201 -4.77 -5.80 -6.96
N GLN A 202 -5.57 -6.05 -8.01
CA GLN A 202 -5.29 -5.58 -9.36
C GLN A 202 -5.85 -4.18 -9.52
N VAL A 203 -5.03 -3.27 -10.05
CA VAL A 203 -5.44 -1.91 -10.41
C VAL A 203 -5.12 -1.71 -11.87
N ALA A 204 -6.07 -1.21 -12.66
CA ALA A 204 -5.88 -1.00 -14.09
C ALA A 204 -6.41 0.35 -14.52
N LEU A 205 -5.70 0.98 -15.47
CA LEU A 205 -6.20 2.15 -16.18
C LEU A 205 -6.76 1.73 -17.53
N LEU A 206 -8.02 2.05 -17.73
CA LEU A 206 -8.76 1.76 -18.95
C LEU A 206 -8.93 3.03 -19.77
N HIS A 207 -8.83 2.89 -21.08
CA HIS A 207 -9.15 3.89 -22.08
C HIS A 207 -10.48 3.53 -22.74
N SER A 208 -11.45 4.44 -22.75
CA SER A 208 -12.74 4.23 -23.43
C SER A 208 -12.71 4.78 -24.85
N THR A 209 -12.97 3.91 -25.82
CA THR A 209 -13.37 4.29 -27.20
C THR A 209 -14.89 4.17 -27.34
N PRO A 210 -15.50 4.60 -28.46
CA PRO A 210 -16.92 4.36 -28.71
C PRO A 210 -17.30 2.88 -28.80
N GLU A 211 -16.34 2.00 -29.09
CA GLU A 211 -16.58 0.57 -29.34
C GLU A 211 -16.22 -0.30 -28.14
N ALA A 212 -15.14 0.02 -27.42
CA ALA A 212 -14.60 -0.85 -26.37
C ALA A 212 -13.80 -0.10 -25.30
N LEU A 213 -13.48 -0.83 -24.22
CA LEU A 213 -12.46 -0.44 -23.25
C LEU A 213 -11.14 -1.14 -23.58
N HIS A 214 -10.05 -0.39 -23.57
CA HIS A 214 -8.70 -0.91 -23.72
C HIS A 214 -7.92 -0.72 -22.43
N THR A 215 -7.14 -1.73 -22.02
CA THR A 215 -6.25 -1.59 -20.88
C THR A 215 -4.99 -0.84 -21.33
N ILE A 216 -4.68 0.28 -20.66
CA ILE A 216 -3.43 1.02 -20.88
C ILE A 216 -2.31 0.35 -20.09
N TRP A 217 -2.51 0.20 -18.78
CA TRP A 217 -1.58 -0.46 -17.87
C TRP A 217 -2.34 -1.16 -16.76
N HIS A 218 -1.64 -2.06 -16.07
CA HIS A 218 -2.13 -2.73 -14.87
C HIS A 218 -0.98 -2.88 -13.87
N VAL A 219 -1.30 -2.81 -12.58
CA VAL A 219 -0.36 -3.01 -11.47
C VAL A 219 -1.00 -3.86 -10.39
N VAL A 220 -0.18 -4.50 -9.56
CA VAL A 220 -0.62 -5.37 -8.46
C VAL A 220 -0.06 -4.89 -7.13
N GLY A 221 -0.88 -4.91 -6.08
CA GLY A 221 -0.49 -4.53 -4.72
C GLY A 221 -1.10 -5.45 -3.66
N GLU A 222 -0.53 -5.43 -2.46
CA GLU A 222 -1.01 -6.22 -1.32
C GLU A 222 -2.15 -5.54 -0.56
N GLU A 223 -2.31 -4.23 -0.74
CA GLU A 223 -3.29 -3.40 -0.04
C GLU A 223 -4.16 -2.63 -1.04
N PRO A 224 -5.44 -2.39 -0.72
CA PRO A 224 -6.33 -1.68 -1.63
C PRO A 224 -5.93 -0.22 -1.76
N VAL A 225 -6.20 0.36 -2.93
CA VAL A 225 -6.01 1.79 -3.20
C VAL A 225 -6.94 2.60 -2.28
N ARG A 226 -6.33 3.43 -1.45
CA ARG A 226 -7.03 4.42 -0.60
C ARG A 226 -7.17 5.77 -1.31
N ILE A 227 -6.14 6.15 -2.07
CA ILE A 227 -6.04 7.44 -2.75
C ILE A 227 -5.73 7.19 -4.22
N ALA A 228 -6.47 7.81 -5.13
CA ALA A 228 -6.31 7.61 -6.57
C ALA A 228 -6.48 8.93 -7.31
N ASP A 229 -5.43 9.46 -7.88
CA ASP A 229 -5.47 10.69 -8.67
C ASP A 229 -5.13 10.43 -10.12
N LEU A 230 -5.98 10.95 -11.01
CA LEU A 230 -5.86 10.80 -12.44
C LEU A 230 -5.40 12.14 -13.05
N GLN A 231 -4.14 12.48 -12.82
CA GLN A 231 -3.41 13.53 -13.56
C GLN A 231 -2.49 12.94 -14.63
N THR A 232 -1.65 13.74 -15.29
CA THR A 232 -0.69 13.29 -16.34
C THR A 232 -0.03 11.96 -16.03
N THR A 233 0.34 11.77 -14.77
CA THR A 233 0.78 10.51 -14.18
C THR A 233 -0.25 10.07 -13.13
N THR A 234 -0.61 8.80 -13.12
CA THR A 234 -1.60 8.29 -12.18
C THR A 234 -0.94 8.08 -10.83
N ARG A 235 -1.46 8.71 -9.78
CA ARG A 235 -0.97 8.54 -8.41
C ARG A 235 -1.88 7.61 -7.64
N LEU A 236 -1.32 6.53 -7.13
CA LEU A 236 -1.99 5.53 -6.29
C LEU A 236 -1.40 5.61 -4.89
N GLY A 237 -2.24 5.76 -3.88
CA GLY A 237 -1.85 5.71 -2.47
C GLY A 237 -2.47 4.50 -1.79
N ALA A 238 -1.64 3.64 -1.20
CA ALA A 238 -2.03 2.47 -0.41
C ALA A 238 -1.03 2.26 0.73
N GLU A 239 -1.32 1.34 1.65
CA GLU A 239 -0.40 1.04 2.76
C GLU A 239 0.91 0.39 2.30
N THR A 240 0.85 -0.36 1.20
CA THR A 240 2.01 -0.93 0.52
C THR A 240 2.06 -0.42 -0.93
N PRO A 241 3.26 -0.21 -1.50
CA PRO A 241 3.40 0.19 -2.90
C PRO A 241 2.89 -0.90 -3.87
N PHE A 242 2.40 -0.47 -5.03
CA PHE A 242 2.02 -1.35 -6.16
C PHE A 242 3.22 -1.60 -7.07
N ALA A 243 3.33 -2.81 -7.64
CA ALA A 243 4.35 -3.18 -8.61
C ALA A 243 3.73 -3.46 -9.99
N ASP A 244 4.51 -3.24 -11.05
CA ASP A 244 4.11 -3.44 -12.46
C ASP A 244 3.75 -4.90 -12.73
N GLU A 245 4.62 -5.82 -12.32
CA GLU A 245 4.34 -7.25 -12.25
C GLU A 245 4.86 -7.77 -10.92
N MET A 246 4.00 -8.39 -10.13
CA MET A 246 4.46 -9.11 -8.96
C MET A 246 5.10 -10.42 -9.46
N PRO A 247 6.40 -10.69 -9.23
CA PRO A 247 6.89 -12.06 -9.30
C PRO A 247 6.10 -12.82 -8.23
N LEU A 248 5.34 -13.84 -8.60
CA LEU A 248 4.40 -14.62 -7.77
C LEU A 248 5.06 -15.38 -6.57
N ARG A 249 5.93 -14.74 -5.79
CA ARG A 249 6.74 -15.39 -4.76
C ARG A 249 6.84 -14.56 -3.48
N PRO A 250 6.96 -15.23 -2.32
CA PRO A 250 6.77 -14.61 -1.01
C PRO A 250 7.97 -13.74 -0.64
N ARG A 251 7.68 -12.56 -0.09
CA ARG A 251 8.60 -11.52 0.43
C ARG A 251 9.34 -11.92 1.72
N ILE A 252 9.73 -13.19 1.90
CA ILE A 252 10.38 -13.65 3.15
C ILE A 252 11.87 -13.26 3.24
N LEU A 253 12.46 -12.73 2.17
CA LEU A 253 13.71 -11.97 2.27
C LEU A 253 13.51 -10.71 1.45
N ARG A 254 13.70 -9.52 2.02
CA ARG A 254 13.93 -8.32 1.20
C ARG A 254 15.04 -8.71 0.22
N SER A 255 14.71 -8.76 -1.07
CA SER A 255 15.66 -9.19 -2.09
C SER A 255 16.79 -8.16 -2.09
N ILE A 256 18.01 -8.67 -2.14
CA ILE A 256 19.23 -7.90 -2.41
C ILE A 256 19.11 -7.14 -3.77
N ASP A 257 18.06 -7.39 -4.56
CA ASP A 257 17.79 -6.79 -5.86
C ASP A 257 17.00 -5.46 -5.84
N ASP A 258 16.31 -5.09 -4.75
CA ASP A 258 15.39 -3.93 -4.75
C ASP A 258 16.00 -2.61 -4.24
N SER A 259 17.18 -2.64 -3.61
CA SER A 259 18.00 -1.42 -3.38
C SER A 259 19.22 -1.47 -4.30
N PRO A 260 19.22 -0.76 -5.45
CA PRO A 260 20.28 -0.87 -6.46
C PRO A 260 21.68 -0.45 -5.99
N ASP A 261 21.82 0.08 -4.78
CA ASP A 261 23.05 0.70 -4.30
C ASP A 261 23.77 -0.11 -3.20
N VAL A 262 23.21 -1.22 -2.71
CA VAL A 262 23.79 -1.95 -1.57
C VAL A 262 24.39 -3.30 -1.99
N PRO A 263 25.73 -3.47 -1.88
CA PRO A 263 26.42 -4.63 -2.46
C PRO A 263 26.24 -5.94 -1.69
N TYR A 264 25.76 -5.90 -0.45
CA TYR A 264 25.58 -7.09 0.39
C TYR A 264 24.52 -6.84 1.47
N SER A 265 24.01 -7.91 2.08
CA SER A 265 23.25 -7.85 3.33
C SER A 265 24.00 -8.60 4.41
N TRP A 266 23.76 -8.28 5.68
CA TRP A 266 24.44 -8.96 6.78
C TRP A 266 23.60 -9.02 8.05
N THR A 267 23.83 -10.06 8.86
CA THR A 267 23.19 -10.29 10.16
C THR A 267 24.26 -10.71 11.16
N GLN A 268 23.97 -10.68 12.46
CA GLN A 268 24.85 -11.23 13.48
C GLN A 268 24.09 -11.90 14.61
N THR A 269 24.74 -12.89 15.22
CA THR A 269 24.39 -13.46 16.52
C THR A 269 25.45 -13.03 17.53
N ASP A 270 25.37 -13.54 18.76
CA ASP A 270 26.39 -13.25 19.78
C ASP A 270 27.79 -13.75 19.37
N ASP A 271 27.85 -14.83 18.60
CA ASP A 271 29.08 -15.56 18.26
C ASP A 271 29.40 -15.55 16.76
N THR A 272 28.49 -15.15 15.88
CA THR A 272 28.72 -15.15 14.42
C THR A 272 28.27 -13.87 13.75
N VAL A 273 28.88 -13.57 12.60
CA VAL A 273 28.44 -12.55 11.63
C VAL A 273 28.24 -13.24 10.30
N THR A 274 27.06 -13.08 9.69
CA THR A 274 26.75 -13.66 8.38
C THR A 274 26.63 -12.54 7.35
N VAL A 275 27.37 -12.63 6.24
CA VAL A 275 27.30 -11.68 5.10
C VAL A 275 26.84 -12.40 3.85
N ALA A 276 25.89 -11.82 3.12
CA ALA A 276 25.26 -12.43 1.96
C ALA A 276 25.39 -11.56 0.71
N PHE A 277 25.91 -12.14 -0.38
CA PHE A 277 25.98 -11.55 -1.71
C PHE A 277 25.06 -12.29 -2.68
N ALA A 278 24.17 -11.59 -3.37
CA ALA A 278 23.34 -12.16 -4.43
C ALA A 278 24.09 -12.11 -5.76
N LEU A 279 24.52 -13.25 -6.29
CA LEU A 279 25.29 -13.31 -7.54
C LEU A 279 24.50 -14.03 -8.63
N PRO A 280 24.81 -13.80 -9.92
CA PRO A 280 24.20 -14.56 -11.00
C PRO A 280 24.38 -16.08 -10.79
N PRO A 281 23.35 -16.89 -11.06
CA PRO A 281 23.41 -18.34 -10.89
C PRO A 281 24.32 -19.00 -11.93
N THR A 282 24.74 -18.27 -12.96
CA THR A 282 25.73 -18.76 -13.92
C THR A 282 27.14 -18.85 -13.33
N ILE A 283 27.39 -18.23 -12.16
CA ILE A 283 28.70 -18.28 -11.51
C ILE A 283 28.95 -19.66 -10.91
N ALA A 284 29.99 -20.32 -11.42
CA ALA A 284 30.44 -21.60 -10.90
C ALA A 284 31.15 -21.41 -9.56
N LYS A 285 30.97 -22.37 -8.63
CA LYS A 285 31.55 -22.30 -7.27
C LYS A 285 33.07 -22.09 -7.29
N GLN A 286 33.78 -22.71 -8.23
CA GLN A 286 35.23 -22.57 -8.37
C GLN A 286 35.70 -21.19 -8.82
N ALA A 287 34.80 -20.34 -9.34
CA ALA A 287 35.13 -18.96 -9.70
C ALA A 287 35.10 -18.03 -8.48
N ILE A 288 34.59 -18.50 -7.33
CA ILE A 288 34.48 -17.70 -6.10
C ILE A 288 35.71 -17.96 -5.21
N CYS A 289 36.49 -16.92 -4.98
CA CYS A 289 37.64 -16.94 -4.08
C CYS A 289 37.32 -16.15 -2.82
N VAL A 290 37.18 -16.84 -1.69
CA VAL A 290 37.00 -16.23 -0.36
C VAL A 290 38.20 -16.56 0.50
N HIS A 291 38.80 -15.53 1.10
CA HIS A 291 39.87 -15.68 2.07
C HIS A 291 39.54 -14.92 3.35
N PHE A 292 39.52 -15.65 4.47
CA PHE A 292 39.35 -15.10 5.80
C PHE A 292 40.72 -14.85 6.44
N SER A 293 40.86 -13.71 7.11
CA SER A 293 41.99 -13.37 7.96
C SER A 293 41.48 -12.83 9.29
N HIS A 294 42.33 -12.80 10.33
CA HIS A 294 41.88 -12.48 11.68
C HIS A 294 41.16 -11.12 11.81
N LYS A 295 41.52 -10.14 10.98
CA LYS A 295 40.91 -8.79 10.92
C LYS A 295 40.46 -8.38 9.53
N GLY A 296 40.31 -9.33 8.61
CA GLY A 296 40.03 -8.96 7.24
C GLY A 296 39.41 -10.05 6.40
N LEU A 297 38.72 -9.63 5.35
CA LEU A 297 38.03 -10.48 4.41
C LEU A 297 38.43 -10.09 2.98
N SER A 298 38.73 -11.11 2.17
CA SER A 298 38.88 -10.95 0.72
C SER A 298 37.85 -11.79 0.00
N VAL A 299 37.02 -11.16 -0.83
CA VAL A 299 36.06 -11.83 -1.73
C VAL A 299 36.34 -11.38 -3.15
N GLN A 300 36.63 -12.34 -4.02
CA GLN A 300 36.92 -12.08 -5.43
C GLN A 300 36.23 -13.09 -6.32
N LEU A 301 35.79 -12.63 -7.49
CA LEU A 301 35.33 -13.49 -8.57
C LEU A 301 36.42 -13.59 -9.64
N THR A 302 36.82 -14.82 -9.96
CA THR A 302 37.71 -15.09 -11.09
C THR A 302 36.96 -14.75 -12.37
N ARG A 303 37.48 -13.78 -13.13
CA ARG A 303 36.87 -13.30 -14.38
C ARG A 303 36.63 -14.48 -15.30
N THR A 304 35.36 -14.86 -15.43
CA THR A 304 34.91 -15.92 -16.32
C THR A 304 34.76 -15.29 -17.70
N ASP A 305 35.36 -15.90 -18.72
CA ASP A 305 35.62 -15.38 -20.08
C ASP A 305 34.70 -14.25 -20.59
N GLU A 306 35.35 -13.24 -21.22
CA GLU A 306 34.85 -11.92 -21.67
C GLU A 306 33.62 -11.90 -22.60
N ARG A 307 32.95 -13.03 -22.86
CA ARG A 307 31.81 -13.13 -23.77
C ARG A 307 30.45 -12.79 -23.16
N ALA A 308 30.38 -12.50 -21.87
CA ALA A 308 29.11 -12.20 -21.17
C ALA A 308 28.83 -10.69 -20.98
N THR A 309 29.74 -9.79 -21.39
CA THR A 309 29.64 -8.35 -21.09
C THR A 309 29.05 -7.47 -22.19
N ASP A 310 28.63 -8.02 -23.33
CA ASP A 310 28.08 -7.23 -24.46
C ASP A 310 26.56 -6.92 -24.36
N ALA A 311 25.89 -7.28 -23.26
CA ALA A 311 24.51 -6.86 -23.02
C ALA A 311 24.49 -5.50 -22.29
N GLY A 312 24.57 -4.41 -23.07
CA GLY A 312 24.63 -3.02 -22.60
C GLY A 312 23.46 -2.59 -21.72
N SER A 313 23.64 -2.66 -20.40
CA SER A 313 22.84 -1.89 -19.44
C SER A 313 23.74 -1.36 -18.32
N ASP A 314 23.60 -0.07 -18.02
CA ASP A 314 24.39 0.75 -17.08
C ASP A 314 24.33 0.33 -15.59
N LYS A 315 23.97 -0.92 -15.27
CA LYS A 315 24.01 -1.45 -13.92
C LYS A 315 25.17 -2.42 -13.80
N LEU A 316 26.32 -1.93 -13.32
CA LEU A 316 27.40 -2.79 -12.83
C LEU A 316 26.85 -3.59 -11.64
N GLY A 317 26.28 -4.76 -11.90
CA GLY A 317 25.79 -5.64 -10.84
C GLY A 317 26.91 -6.01 -9.87
N ILE A 318 26.56 -6.45 -8.66
CA ILE A 318 27.50 -6.83 -7.62
C ILE A 318 28.61 -7.81 -8.08
N ALA A 319 28.32 -8.68 -9.06
CA ALA A 319 29.33 -9.53 -9.67
C ALA A 319 30.48 -8.74 -10.31
N ALA A 320 30.18 -7.61 -10.97
CA ALA A 320 31.20 -6.73 -11.52
C ALA A 320 32.02 -6.06 -10.42
N VAL A 321 31.39 -5.65 -9.31
CA VAL A 321 32.09 -5.08 -8.15
C VAL A 321 33.02 -6.11 -7.51
N LEU A 322 32.60 -7.37 -7.36
CA LEU A 322 33.45 -8.45 -6.86
C LEU A 322 34.55 -8.90 -7.84
N CYS A 323 34.41 -8.58 -9.13
CA CYS A 323 35.49 -8.71 -10.11
C CYS A 323 36.50 -7.55 -10.03
N THR A 324 36.16 -6.45 -9.35
CA THR A 324 37.13 -5.40 -9.00
C THR A 324 37.81 -5.72 -7.67
N ASP A 325 38.94 -5.08 -7.38
CA ASP A 325 39.64 -5.22 -6.09
C ASP A 325 38.90 -4.52 -4.92
N ALA A 326 37.64 -4.11 -5.11
CA ALA A 326 36.84 -3.42 -4.10
C ALA A 326 36.59 -4.25 -2.83
N PHE A 327 36.63 -5.59 -2.90
CA PHE A 327 36.49 -6.48 -1.74
C PHE A 327 37.78 -7.25 -1.44
N GLN A 328 38.94 -6.81 -1.96
CA GLN A 328 40.22 -7.40 -1.62
C GLN A 328 40.78 -6.78 -0.34
N SER A 329 41.10 -7.62 0.65
CA SER A 329 41.74 -7.21 1.91
C SER A 329 40.95 -6.16 2.70
N ARG A 330 39.62 -6.28 2.74
CA ARG A 330 38.76 -5.39 3.53
C ARG A 330 38.97 -5.64 5.02
N ALA A 331 39.25 -4.57 5.78
CA ALA A 331 39.34 -4.65 7.23
C ALA A 331 37.93 -4.87 7.83
N LEU A 332 37.80 -5.89 8.67
CA LEU A 332 36.59 -6.15 9.45
C LEU A 332 36.55 -5.26 10.69
N TRP A 333 35.34 -4.96 11.19
CA TRP A 333 35.19 -4.18 12.42
C TRP A 333 35.78 -4.88 13.64
N GLY A 334 35.52 -6.19 13.75
CA GLY A 334 36.02 -7.03 14.85
C GLY A 334 36.94 -8.15 14.38
N GLU A 335 37.56 -8.82 15.34
CA GLU A 335 38.37 -10.00 15.12
C GLU A 335 37.50 -11.24 14.91
N ILE A 336 37.92 -12.13 14.00
CA ILE A 336 37.22 -13.39 13.69
C ILE A 336 38.11 -14.60 13.94
N ASN A 337 37.50 -15.72 14.33
CA ASN A 337 38.15 -17.02 14.36
C ASN A 337 38.17 -17.59 12.94
N VAL A 338 39.32 -17.46 12.27
CA VAL A 338 39.52 -17.90 10.88
C VAL A 338 39.26 -19.40 10.70
N ALA A 339 39.59 -20.22 11.71
CA ALA A 339 39.43 -21.67 11.63
C ALA A 339 37.97 -22.13 11.64
N GLU A 340 37.08 -21.35 12.25
CA GLU A 340 35.64 -21.62 12.37
C GLU A 340 34.82 -20.87 11.33
N SER A 341 35.42 -19.92 10.62
CA SER A 341 34.74 -19.15 9.58
C SER A 341 34.64 -19.94 8.29
N VAL A 342 33.45 -20.02 7.72
CA VAL A 342 33.16 -20.81 6.52
C VAL A 342 32.31 -20.00 5.53
N TRP A 343 32.35 -20.37 4.26
CA TRP A 343 31.45 -19.80 3.26
C TRP A 343 30.71 -20.89 2.50
N THR A 344 29.50 -20.59 2.06
CA THR A 344 28.67 -21.47 1.25
C THR A 344 28.21 -20.73 0.00
N TRP A 345 28.03 -21.49 -1.08
CA TRP A 345 27.45 -21.01 -2.33
C TRP A 345 26.22 -21.84 -2.61
N GLU A 346 25.05 -21.21 -2.51
CA GLU A 346 23.77 -21.89 -2.62
C GLU A 346 23.11 -21.59 -3.96
N HIS A 347 22.83 -22.67 -4.68
CA HIS A 347 22.01 -22.65 -5.88
C HIS A 347 20.56 -22.94 -5.51
N THR A 348 19.80 -21.91 -5.23
CA THR A 348 18.35 -22.06 -5.15
C THR A 348 17.81 -22.31 -6.55
N GLN A 349 17.43 -23.56 -6.87
CA GLN A 349 16.84 -23.96 -8.17
C GLN A 349 15.63 -23.12 -8.57
N THR A 350 15.00 -22.46 -7.60
CA THR A 350 13.87 -21.58 -7.82
C THR A 350 14.31 -20.17 -8.21
N ARG A 351 15.43 -19.63 -7.72
CA ARG A 351 15.79 -18.21 -7.89
C ARG A 351 16.61 -17.96 -9.16
N THR A 352 16.44 -16.77 -9.72
CA THR A 352 17.27 -16.21 -10.81
C THR A 352 18.64 -15.72 -10.31
N THR A 353 18.94 -15.92 -9.02
CA THR A 353 20.11 -15.42 -8.30
C THR A 353 20.61 -16.54 -7.38
N GLY A 354 21.92 -16.81 -7.40
CA GLY A 354 22.59 -17.64 -6.42
C GLY A 354 23.06 -16.80 -5.23
N LEU A 355 23.25 -17.42 -4.07
CA LEU A 355 23.59 -16.73 -2.83
C LEU A 355 24.95 -17.18 -2.29
N LEU A 356 25.88 -16.23 -2.12
CA LEU A 356 27.16 -16.45 -1.45
C LEU A 356 27.02 -15.99 -0.01
N LEU A 357 27.05 -16.94 0.92
CA LEU A 357 26.96 -16.69 2.36
C LEU A 357 28.33 -16.86 2.99
N LEU A 358 28.73 -15.87 3.79
CA LEU A 358 29.97 -15.87 4.55
C LEU A 358 29.60 -15.92 6.03
N HIS A 359 29.85 -17.04 6.69
CA HIS A 359 29.65 -17.23 8.12
C HIS A 359 30.98 -17.02 8.84
N MET A 360 31.12 -15.88 9.52
CA MET A 360 32.33 -15.50 10.23
C MET A 360 32.12 -15.70 11.74
N ALA A 361 32.90 -16.59 12.35
CA ALA A 361 32.88 -16.79 13.80
C ALA A 361 33.62 -15.65 14.48
N LYS A 362 32.98 -14.95 15.44
CA LYS A 362 33.59 -13.84 16.18
C LYS A 362 34.67 -14.38 17.12
N ALA A 363 35.84 -13.73 17.16
CA ALA A 363 36.88 -14.07 18.14
C ALA A 363 36.44 -13.77 19.59
N HIS A 364 35.49 -12.82 19.74
CA HIS A 364 34.91 -12.44 21.01
C HIS A 364 33.39 -12.57 20.95
N ALA A 365 32.87 -13.66 21.51
CA ALA A 365 31.43 -13.85 21.69
C ALA A 365 30.82 -12.69 22.49
N SER A 366 29.53 -12.43 22.26
CA SER A 366 28.74 -11.35 22.87
C SER A 366 29.20 -9.93 22.50
N THR A 367 30.10 -9.78 21.53
CA THR A 367 30.47 -8.45 21.02
C THR A 367 29.56 -8.09 19.84
N ARG A 368 28.79 -7.00 19.98
CA ARG A 368 27.93 -6.48 18.92
C ARG A 368 28.74 -5.64 17.93
N TRP A 369 28.67 -6.00 16.65
CA TRP A 369 29.29 -5.25 15.56
C TRP A 369 28.31 -4.16 15.09
N PRO A 370 28.71 -2.88 15.01
CA PRO A 370 27.87 -1.82 14.46
C PRO A 370 27.84 -1.84 12.92
N TYR A 371 28.87 -2.41 12.29
CA TYR A 371 29.03 -2.56 10.85
C TYR A 371 30.04 -3.68 10.55
N VAL A 372 30.08 -4.19 9.31
CA VAL A 372 30.97 -5.32 8.94
C VAL A 372 32.39 -4.86 8.64
N PHE A 373 32.56 -3.76 7.89
CA PHE A 373 33.85 -3.29 7.37
C PHE A 373 34.25 -1.93 7.93
N VAL A 374 35.54 -1.68 8.10
CA VAL A 374 36.05 -0.38 8.58
C VAL A 374 36.37 0.54 7.40
N GLY A 375 35.73 1.71 7.33
CA GLY A 375 36.14 2.84 6.48
C GLY A 375 35.92 2.59 4.98
N GLY A 376 34.82 1.93 4.61
CA GLY A 376 34.55 1.44 3.27
C GLY A 376 33.33 2.04 2.57
N ILE A 377 33.26 1.81 1.26
CA ILE A 377 32.04 2.01 0.45
C ILE A 377 31.02 0.99 0.95
N GLY A 378 29.92 1.45 1.54
CA GLY A 378 28.92 0.58 2.20
C GLY A 378 29.05 0.49 3.72
N ASP A 379 29.65 1.48 4.39
CA ASP A 379 29.59 1.58 5.86
C ASP A 379 28.14 1.84 6.37
N ASP A 380 27.23 2.28 5.48
CA ASP A 380 25.82 2.54 5.80
C ASP A 380 24.89 1.32 5.63
N VAL A 381 25.43 0.11 5.40
CA VAL A 381 24.59 -1.10 5.31
C VAL A 381 24.10 -1.49 6.70
N ALA A 382 22.84 -1.16 7.00
CA ALA A 382 22.20 -1.54 8.25
C ALA A 382 22.13 -3.07 8.42
N GLU A 383 22.30 -3.53 9.67
CA GLU A 383 22.10 -4.92 10.06
C GLU A 383 20.71 -5.39 9.64
N THR A 384 20.66 -6.42 8.80
CA THR A 384 19.40 -7.11 8.48
C THR A 384 19.06 -8.07 9.62
N MET A 385 17.81 -8.09 10.07
CA MET A 385 17.38 -9.02 11.11
C MET A 385 17.42 -10.46 10.57
N ASP A 386 17.90 -11.39 11.37
CA ASP A 386 17.88 -12.81 11.02
C ASP A 386 16.43 -13.31 10.82
N ALA A 387 16.21 -14.16 9.82
CA ALA A 387 14.88 -14.62 9.45
C ALA A 387 14.19 -15.38 10.59
N ALA A 388 14.94 -16.15 11.39
CA ALA A 388 14.39 -16.86 12.54
C ALA A 388 13.99 -15.91 13.69
N GLN A 389 14.75 -14.82 13.89
CA GLN A 389 14.41 -13.78 14.85
C GLN A 389 13.20 -12.96 14.38
N LEU A 390 13.10 -12.73 13.06
CA LEU A 390 11.95 -12.07 12.46
C LEU A 390 10.68 -12.92 12.61
N ASP A 391 10.77 -14.23 12.38
CA ASP A 391 9.69 -15.18 12.65
C ASP A 391 9.31 -15.21 14.14
N THR A 392 10.30 -15.21 15.03
CA THR A 392 10.06 -15.20 16.49
C THR A 392 9.42 -13.88 16.93
N ALA A 393 9.86 -12.76 16.37
CA ALA A 393 9.26 -11.44 16.62
C ALA A 393 7.83 -11.38 16.07
N GLN A 394 7.58 -11.92 14.88
CA GLN A 394 6.24 -12.04 14.30
C GLN A 394 5.33 -12.92 15.16
N GLN A 395 5.79 -14.09 15.60
CA GLN A 395 5.03 -14.97 16.50
C GLN A 395 4.79 -14.33 17.89
N GLY A 396 5.77 -13.57 18.39
CA GLY A 396 5.64 -12.78 19.61
C GLY A 396 4.59 -11.68 19.48
N LEU A 397 4.55 -10.99 18.34
CA LEU A 397 3.53 -10.00 17.98
C LEU A 397 2.15 -10.63 17.75
N GLU A 398 2.09 -11.83 17.16
CA GLU A 398 0.87 -12.61 17.02
C GLU A 398 0.24 -12.95 18.38
N LYS A 399 1.06 -13.21 19.41
CA LYS A 399 0.59 -13.43 20.77
C LYS A 399 -0.12 -12.20 21.36
N TYR A 400 0.40 -11.00 21.13
CA TYR A 400 -0.21 -9.77 21.63
C TYR A 400 -1.37 -9.26 20.76
N THR A 401 -1.52 -9.79 19.56
CA THR A 401 -2.63 -9.43 18.64
C THR A 401 -3.78 -10.44 18.66
N SER A 402 -3.62 -11.58 19.32
CA SER A 402 -4.64 -12.64 19.42
C SER A 402 -5.44 -12.65 20.72
N GLU A 403 -4.98 -12.01 21.80
CA GLU A 403 -5.71 -11.94 23.08
C GLU A 403 -6.50 -10.63 23.24
N VAL A 404 -7.77 -10.66 22.84
CA VAL A 404 -8.79 -9.70 23.26
C VAL A 404 -9.22 -10.03 24.69
N GLN A 405 -8.74 -9.28 25.68
CA GLN A 405 -9.30 -9.28 27.04
C GLN A 405 -9.31 -7.87 27.64
N PRO A 406 -10.45 -7.35 28.16
CA PRO A 406 -10.50 -6.09 28.90
C PRO A 406 -10.72 -6.33 30.42
N PRO A 407 -10.72 -5.29 31.28
CA PRO A 407 -9.66 -4.30 31.50
C PRO A 407 -9.39 -4.07 33.02
N SER A 408 -8.17 -3.70 33.41
CA SER A 408 -7.83 -2.89 34.62
C SER A 408 -6.30 -2.86 34.72
N ILE A 409 -5.61 -1.71 34.75
CA ILE A 409 -5.55 -0.72 35.84
C ILE A 409 -5.13 0.64 35.26
N SER A 410 -5.69 1.71 35.82
CA SER A 410 -5.48 3.13 35.54
C SER A 410 -4.03 3.63 35.73
N SER A 411 -3.49 4.34 34.73
CA SER A 411 -2.27 5.15 34.80
C SER A 411 -2.52 6.56 34.20
N VAL A 412 -3.39 7.33 34.85
CA VAL A 412 -3.96 8.58 34.30
C VAL A 412 -3.08 9.83 34.54
N LEU A 413 -1.87 9.72 35.09
CA LEU A 413 -1.10 10.93 35.47
C LEU A 413 0.41 10.90 35.14
N ARG A 414 0.84 10.08 34.19
CA ARG A 414 2.15 10.25 33.55
C ARG A 414 1.94 10.53 32.07
N ASP A 415 1.77 11.82 31.82
CA ASP A 415 1.39 12.49 30.56
C ASP A 415 2.54 12.43 29.54
N GLU A 416 2.96 11.23 29.17
CA GLU A 416 3.68 10.94 27.94
C GLU A 416 2.64 10.30 27.01
N LEU A 417 2.55 10.79 25.76
CA LEU A 417 1.67 10.23 24.71
C LEU A 417 1.68 8.71 24.80
N GLU A 418 0.51 8.10 25.05
CA GLU A 418 0.40 6.65 25.13
C GLU A 418 0.93 6.06 23.82
N GLU A 419 1.66 4.95 23.89
CA GLU A 419 2.22 4.30 22.69
C GLU A 419 1.13 3.97 21.65
N GLU A 420 -0.11 3.78 22.12
CA GLU A 420 -1.31 3.63 21.30
C GLU A 420 -1.59 4.86 20.42
N ASP A 421 -1.37 6.07 20.93
CA ASP A 421 -1.54 7.31 20.16
C ASP A 421 -0.50 7.40 19.05
N ALA A 422 0.71 6.88 19.24
CA ALA A 422 1.74 6.85 18.20
C ALA A 422 1.29 6.00 16.99
N LEU A 423 0.49 4.95 17.23
CA LEU A 423 0.00 4.00 16.24
C LEU A 423 -1.30 4.45 15.54
N VAL A 424 -1.90 5.57 15.94
CA VAL A 424 -3.11 6.09 15.28
C VAL A 424 -2.80 6.55 13.85
N GLY A 425 -3.42 5.86 12.89
CA GLY A 425 -3.40 6.17 11.46
C GLY A 425 -3.16 4.94 10.61
N ALA A 426 -3.14 5.12 9.30
CA ALA A 426 -2.72 4.09 8.35
C ALA A 426 -1.44 4.55 7.67
N THR A 427 -0.46 3.66 7.55
CA THR A 427 0.71 3.93 6.71
C THR A 427 0.27 4.20 5.27
N LEU A 428 0.92 5.12 4.58
CA LEU A 428 0.62 5.46 3.21
C LEU A 428 1.91 5.59 2.41
N SER A 429 1.98 4.79 1.36
CA SER A 429 2.99 4.84 0.30
C SER A 429 2.33 5.26 -1.00
N PHE A 430 3.03 6.08 -1.78
CA PHE A 430 2.57 6.52 -3.10
C PHE A 430 3.33 5.81 -4.21
N THR A 431 2.55 5.26 -5.15
CA THR A 431 3.03 4.71 -6.42
C THR A 431 2.55 5.61 -7.55
N TYR A 432 3.44 5.99 -8.46
CA TYR A 432 3.13 6.75 -9.66
C TYR A 432 3.26 5.84 -10.86
N VAL A 433 2.20 5.77 -11.67
CA VAL A 433 2.15 4.97 -12.90
C VAL A 433 1.97 5.91 -14.08
N ALA A 434 2.97 5.97 -14.94
CA ALA A 434 2.91 6.74 -16.18
C ALA A 434 1.99 6.08 -17.21
N LEU A 435 1.62 6.81 -18.26
CA LEU A 435 0.71 6.30 -19.30
C LEU A 435 1.31 5.13 -20.09
N ASP A 436 2.63 5.01 -20.14
CA ASP A 436 3.36 3.89 -20.72
C ASP A 436 3.43 2.66 -19.80
N GLY A 437 2.86 2.76 -18.58
CA GLY A 437 2.91 1.71 -17.55
C GLY A 437 4.12 1.82 -16.62
N THR A 438 5.08 2.72 -16.88
CA THR A 438 6.28 2.86 -16.04
C THR A 438 5.89 3.19 -14.60
N VAL A 439 6.28 2.31 -13.68
CA VAL A 439 6.03 2.45 -12.24
C VAL A 439 7.21 3.14 -11.56
N SER A 440 6.92 4.14 -10.74
CA SER A 440 7.88 4.82 -9.89
C SER A 440 7.32 5.06 -8.49
N TYR A 441 8.20 5.24 -7.52
CA TYR A 441 7.84 5.37 -6.10
C TYR A 441 8.36 6.69 -5.55
N THR A 442 7.66 7.26 -4.58
CA THR A 442 8.24 8.36 -3.80
C THR A 442 9.40 7.81 -2.97
N LYS A 443 10.56 8.49 -3.00
CA LYS A 443 11.69 8.20 -2.09
C LYS A 443 11.43 8.60 -0.64
N CYS A 444 10.29 9.20 -0.34
CA CYS A 444 9.96 9.65 1.01
C CYS A 444 9.57 8.46 1.87
N GLU A 445 9.90 8.57 3.16
CA GLU A 445 9.44 7.62 4.16
C GLU A 445 7.91 7.50 4.15
N PRO A 446 7.38 6.32 4.47
CA PRO A 446 5.94 6.11 4.62
C PRO A 446 5.34 7.17 5.55
N VAL A 447 4.27 7.82 5.11
CA VAL A 447 3.57 8.82 5.93
C VAL A 447 2.39 8.18 6.67
N THR A 448 2.04 8.71 7.83
CA THR A 448 0.87 8.24 8.60
C THR A 448 -0.36 9.06 8.21
N LEU A 449 -1.28 8.43 7.48
CA LEU A 449 -2.54 9.00 7.03
C LEU A 449 -3.59 8.92 8.14
N LEU A 450 -4.16 10.07 8.52
CA LEU A 450 -5.25 10.17 9.49
C LEU A 450 -6.61 10.18 8.79
N ALA A 451 -6.75 10.94 7.71
CA ALA A 451 -8.00 11.07 6.97
C ALA A 451 -7.77 11.46 5.51
N ILE A 452 -8.77 11.15 4.67
CA ILE A 452 -8.83 11.60 3.28
C ILE A 452 -10.10 12.43 3.15
N CYS A 453 -9.98 13.62 2.56
CA CYS A 453 -11.15 14.45 2.32
C CYS A 453 -12.10 13.74 1.35
N ALA A 454 -13.41 13.80 1.62
CA ALA A 454 -14.41 13.43 0.63
C ALA A 454 -14.14 14.25 -0.64
N ARG A 455 -14.09 13.61 -1.82
CA ARG A 455 -13.80 14.35 -3.07
C ARG A 455 -15.06 15.16 -3.42
N SER A 456 -15.17 16.37 -2.89
CA SER A 456 -16.20 17.33 -3.30
C SER A 456 -15.83 17.99 -4.63
N THR A 457 -14.53 18.07 -4.93
CA THR A 457 -14.02 18.58 -6.21
C THR A 457 -13.25 17.49 -6.97
N PRO A 458 -13.56 17.28 -8.26
CA PRO A 458 -12.74 16.43 -9.12
C PRO A 458 -11.34 17.06 -9.19
N ASN A 459 -10.31 16.25 -8.99
CA ASN A 459 -8.87 16.59 -9.14
C ASN A 459 -8.15 17.28 -7.97
N VAL A 460 -8.80 17.62 -6.85
CA VAL A 460 -8.09 18.11 -5.66
C VAL A 460 -8.20 17.09 -4.53
N GLN A 461 -7.19 16.24 -4.43
CA GLN A 461 -7.06 15.34 -3.28
C GLN A 461 -6.31 16.04 -2.15
N ARG A 462 -7.01 16.23 -1.04
CA ARG A 462 -6.44 16.64 0.24
C ARG A 462 -6.30 15.43 1.14
N VAL A 463 -5.11 15.30 1.72
CA VAL A 463 -4.77 14.24 2.67
C VAL A 463 -4.42 14.89 4.00
N LEU A 464 -4.96 14.34 5.09
CA LEU A 464 -4.59 14.73 6.44
C LEU A 464 -3.53 13.76 6.94
N ILE A 465 -2.30 14.24 7.04
CA ILE A 465 -1.12 13.46 7.45
C ILE A 465 -0.76 13.84 8.88
N LYS A 466 -0.48 12.84 9.72
CA LYS A 466 0.00 13.05 11.09
C LYS A 466 1.41 13.63 11.08
N HIS A 467 1.64 14.68 11.87
CA HIS A 467 2.96 15.24 12.11
C HIS A 467 3.10 15.65 13.58
N GLY A 468 3.72 14.79 14.38
CA GLY A 468 3.69 14.90 15.84
C GLY A 468 2.28 14.67 16.37
N VAL A 469 1.74 15.64 17.11
CA VAL A 469 0.36 15.63 17.62
C VAL A 469 -0.65 16.21 16.62
N ASP A 470 -0.21 17.06 15.70
CA ASP A 470 -1.11 17.75 14.78
C ASP A 470 -1.32 16.96 13.48
N GLY A 471 -2.45 17.23 12.83
CA GLY A 471 -2.72 16.79 11.46
C GLY A 471 -2.39 17.90 10.48
N LEU A 472 -1.54 17.63 9.50
CA LEU A 472 -1.22 18.55 8.41
C LEU A 472 -2.03 18.15 7.17
N VAL A 473 -2.80 19.10 6.64
CA VAL A 473 -3.52 18.96 5.38
C VAL A 473 -2.58 19.31 4.25
N PHE A 474 -2.33 18.35 3.37
CA PHE A 474 -1.56 18.56 2.16
C PHE A 474 -2.43 18.44 0.93
N CYS A 475 -2.20 19.35 -0.02
CA CYS A 475 -2.62 19.20 -1.39
C CYS A 475 -1.53 18.49 -2.17
N ALA A 476 -1.97 17.46 -2.89
CA ALA A 476 -1.21 16.81 -3.91
C ALA A 476 -0.63 17.80 -4.94
N PRO A 477 0.63 17.62 -5.37
CA PRO A 477 1.16 18.38 -6.50
C PRO A 477 0.45 17.98 -7.80
N ASN A 478 0.40 18.90 -8.76
CA ASN A 478 -0.08 18.65 -10.12
C ASN A 478 0.91 17.84 -10.97
N GLU A 479 2.16 17.75 -10.52
CA GLU A 479 3.24 17.02 -11.19
C GLU A 479 3.81 15.95 -10.25
N PRO A 480 4.25 14.79 -10.77
CA PRO A 480 4.75 13.68 -9.94
C PRO A 480 5.95 14.05 -9.08
N LYS A 481 6.81 14.92 -9.61
CA LYS A 481 8.02 15.41 -8.95
C LYS A 481 7.78 16.70 -8.17
N GLY A 482 6.55 17.23 -8.17
CA GLY A 482 6.21 18.42 -7.41
C GLY A 482 6.24 18.16 -5.91
N ALA A 483 6.53 19.20 -5.14
CA ALA A 483 6.41 19.13 -3.69
C ALA A 483 4.92 19.16 -3.28
N TRP A 484 4.54 18.35 -2.30
CA TRP A 484 3.23 18.47 -1.67
C TRP A 484 3.11 19.85 -1.02
N THR A 485 1.99 20.53 -1.27
CA THR A 485 1.75 21.87 -0.72
C THR A 485 0.93 21.75 0.55
N HIS A 486 1.53 22.10 1.69
CA HIS A 486 0.80 22.23 2.94
C HIS A 486 -0.22 23.37 2.84
N THR A 487 -1.49 23.09 3.12
CA THR A 487 -2.56 24.09 3.03
C THR A 487 -3.10 24.50 4.39
N GLU A 488 -3.13 23.59 5.36
CA GLU A 488 -3.80 23.84 6.63
C GLU A 488 -3.25 22.90 7.72
N THR A 489 -3.14 23.40 8.94
CA THR A 489 -2.79 22.61 10.14
C THR A 489 -4.03 22.46 11.01
N VAL A 490 -4.38 21.21 11.31
CA VAL A 490 -5.51 20.82 12.14
C VAL A 490 -4.96 20.30 13.46
N SER A 491 -5.24 20.98 14.57
CA SER A 491 -4.77 20.51 15.87
C SER A 491 -5.34 19.15 16.25
N ALA A 492 -4.57 18.35 17.00
CA ALA A 492 -4.91 16.98 17.45
C ALA A 492 -6.36 16.80 17.92
N ILE A 493 -6.88 17.77 18.68
CA ILE A 493 -8.23 17.76 19.28
C ILE A 493 -9.33 18.09 18.24
N GLY A 494 -8.98 18.77 17.14
CA GLY A 494 -9.89 19.15 16.06
C GLY A 494 -10.05 18.09 14.97
N ALA A 495 -9.09 17.17 14.81
CA ALA A 495 -9.10 16.15 13.76
C ALA A 495 -10.34 15.24 13.82
N MET A 496 -10.89 15.03 15.02
CA MET A 496 -12.11 14.23 15.23
C MET A 496 -13.36 14.85 14.57
N ARG A 497 -13.38 16.16 14.30
CA ARG A 497 -14.56 16.89 13.79
C ARG A 497 -14.58 17.08 12.27
N ILE A 498 -13.42 16.99 11.60
CA ILE A 498 -13.33 17.12 10.13
C ILE A 498 -13.90 15.88 9.41
N LEU A 499 -14.00 14.74 10.09
CA LEU A 499 -14.62 13.53 9.55
C LEU A 499 -16.15 13.62 9.38
N SER A 500 -16.80 14.72 9.82
CA SER A 500 -18.27 14.88 9.79
C SER A 500 -18.80 16.01 8.90
N THR A 501 -17.96 16.70 8.14
CA THR A 501 -18.36 17.70 7.13
C THR A 501 -18.13 17.16 5.74
#